data_AF-A0A2I0LG28-F1
#
_entry.id   AF-A0A2I0LG28-F1
#
_cell.length_a   1.000
_cell.length_b   1.000
_cell.length_c   1.000
_cell.angle_alpha   90.00
_cell.angle_beta   90.00
_cell.angle_gamma   90.00
#
_symmetry.space_group_name_H-M   'P 1'
#
loop_
_entity.id
_entity.type
_entity.pdbx_description
1 polymer ?
#
loop_
_entity_poly.entity_id
_entity_poly.type
_entity_poly.pdbx_seq_one_letter_code
_entity_poly.pdbx_strand_id
1 'polypeptide(L)'
;MAMSCKEGKLGHSNSSNSMDNGKYVRYTPEQVEALERLYHECPKPSSLRRQQLIRECPILSNIEPKQIKVWFQNRRCREKQRKEASRLQAVNRKLTAMNKLLMEENDRLQKQVSQLVYENGYFRQHTQN
;
A
#
# COMPACT_ATOMS: atom_id res chain seq x y z
N MET A 1 -18.29 7.04 8.90
CA MET A 1 -17.18 6.69 9.82
C MET A 1 -16.17 5.81 9.09
N ALA A 2 -15.00 6.36 8.75
CA ALA A 2 -13.95 5.61 8.05
C ALA A 2 -13.27 4.65 9.04
N MET A 3 -13.32 3.34 8.76
CA MET A 3 -12.59 2.35 9.56
C MET A 3 -11.10 2.51 9.27
N SER A 4 -10.43 3.17 10.20
CA SER A 4 -8.97 3.24 10.28
C SER A 4 -8.45 1.84 10.62
N CYS A 5 -7.59 1.30 9.77
CA CYS A 5 -6.87 0.07 10.05
C CYS A 5 -5.84 0.41 11.14
N LYS A 6 -6.18 0.18 12.41
CA LYS A 6 -5.24 0.34 13.52
C LYS A 6 -4.02 -0.54 13.25
N GLU A 7 -2.87 0.10 13.07
CA GLU A 7 -1.56 -0.56 13.12
C GLU A 7 -1.45 -1.24 14.49
N GLY A 8 -1.36 -2.56 14.48
CA GLY A 8 -1.09 -3.33 15.69
C GLY A 8 0.36 -3.07 16.11
N LYS A 9 0.54 -2.45 17.29
CA LYS A 9 1.84 -2.36 17.95
C LYS A 9 2.42 -3.77 18.13
N LEU A 10 3.54 -4.05 17.48
CA LEU A 10 4.37 -5.21 17.74
C LEU A 10 5.12 -4.97 19.05
N GLY A 11 4.67 -5.63 20.12
CA GLY A 11 5.40 -5.70 21.38
C GLY A 11 6.67 -6.54 21.21
N HIS A 12 7.81 -5.96 21.52
CA HIS A 12 9.07 -6.68 21.65
C HIS A 12 9.09 -7.41 23.00
N SER A 13 9.18 -8.74 22.97
CA SER A 13 9.68 -9.53 24.09
C SER A 13 10.50 -10.70 23.53
N ASN A 14 11.79 -10.62 23.84
CA ASN A 14 12.82 -11.59 23.50
C ASN A 14 12.71 -12.77 24.47
N SER A 15 12.44 -13.99 23.99
CA SER A 15 12.76 -15.26 24.69
C SER A 15 12.44 -16.49 23.82
N SER A 16 13.51 -17.12 23.34
CA SER A 16 13.74 -18.58 23.18
C SER A 16 12.56 -19.55 22.99
N ASN A 17 12.54 -20.17 21.80
CA ASN A 17 12.36 -21.61 21.57
C ASN A 17 11.05 -22.30 22.03
N SER A 18 9.96 -22.09 21.27
CA SER A 18 8.98 -23.13 20.92
C SER A 18 8.01 -22.55 19.89
N MET A 19 7.95 -23.11 18.67
CA MET A 19 6.92 -22.72 17.71
C MET A 19 5.56 -23.19 18.24
N ASP A 20 4.86 -22.26 18.89
CA ASP A 20 3.46 -22.38 19.24
C ASP A 20 2.61 -22.40 17.96
N ASN A 21 2.59 -23.55 17.31
CA ASN A 21 1.91 -23.83 16.04
C ASN A 21 0.37 -23.70 16.15
N GLY A 22 -0.16 -23.43 17.34
CA GLY A 22 -1.58 -23.23 17.61
C GLY A 22 -2.10 -21.79 17.42
N LYS A 23 -1.22 -20.79 17.29
CA LYS A 23 -1.65 -19.38 17.16
C LYS A 23 -1.89 -18.92 15.72
N TYR A 24 -1.25 -19.54 14.74
CA TYR A 24 -1.34 -19.15 13.33
C TYR A 24 -1.90 -20.28 12.49
N VAL A 25 -3.09 -20.06 11.93
CA VAL A 25 -3.66 -20.99 10.97
C VAL A 25 -3.23 -20.63 9.57
N ARG A 26 -2.63 -21.63 8.90
CA ARG A 26 -2.23 -21.57 7.51
C ARG A 26 -3.30 -22.28 6.68
N TYR A 27 -3.98 -21.53 5.83
CA TYR A 27 -4.97 -22.07 4.91
C TYR A 27 -4.28 -22.77 3.73
N THR A 28 -4.87 -23.86 3.23
CA THR A 28 -4.43 -24.47 1.97
C THR A 28 -4.79 -23.56 0.78
N PRO A 29 -4.14 -23.70 -0.38
CA PRO A 29 -4.48 -22.93 -1.58
C PRO A 29 -5.96 -23.02 -1.96
N GLU A 30 -6.54 -24.21 -1.85
CA GLU A 30 -7.93 -24.49 -2.20
C GLU A 30 -8.90 -23.84 -1.20
N GLN A 31 -8.54 -23.80 0.09
CA GLN A 31 -9.29 -23.05 1.11
C GLN A 31 -9.25 -21.55 0.83
N VAL A 32 -8.09 -21.01 0.44
CA VAL A 32 -7.96 -19.60 0.06
C VAL A 32 -8.82 -19.31 -1.16
N GLU A 33 -8.78 -20.14 -2.19
CA GLU A 33 -9.59 -19.97 -3.40
C GLU A 33 -11.09 -20.00 -3.11
N ALA A 34 -11.55 -20.93 -2.26
CA ALA A 34 -12.94 -20.97 -1.81
C ALA A 34 -13.35 -19.68 -1.08
N LEU A 35 -12.51 -19.19 -0.16
CA LEU A 35 -12.75 -17.94 0.55
C LEU A 35 -12.74 -16.72 -0.37
N GLU A 36 -11.84 -16.68 -1.36
CA GLU A 36 -11.81 -15.64 -2.40
C GLU A 36 -13.09 -15.64 -3.23
N ARG A 37 -13.56 -16.81 -3.71
CA ARG A 37 -14.83 -16.91 -4.46
C ARG A 37 -16.00 -16.35 -3.65
N LEU A 38 -16.12 -16.75 -2.38
CA LEU A 38 -17.14 -16.23 -1.46
C LEU A 38 -16.99 -14.72 -1.21
N TYR A 39 -15.77 -14.19 -1.21
CA TYR A 39 -15.51 -12.75 -1.07
C TYR A 39 -16.05 -11.94 -2.24
N HIS A 40 -15.98 -12.47 -3.47
CA HIS A 40 -16.53 -11.80 -4.66
C HIS A 40 -18.06 -11.70 -4.60
N GLU A 41 -18.73 -12.71 -4.04
CA GLU A 41 -20.18 -12.73 -3.86
C GLU A 41 -20.62 -11.83 -2.69
N CYS A 42 -19.99 -11.97 -1.52
CA CYS A 42 -20.35 -11.21 -0.32
C CYS A 42 -19.12 -10.89 0.55
N PRO A 43 -18.53 -9.69 0.43
CA PRO A 43 -17.32 -9.31 1.18
C PRO A 43 -17.56 -9.02 2.67
N LYS A 44 -18.82 -9.04 3.13
CA LYS A 44 -19.22 -8.79 4.52
C LYS A 44 -20.24 -9.84 5.01
N PRO A 45 -19.88 -11.13 5.06
CA PRO A 45 -20.83 -12.16 5.45
C PRO A 45 -21.30 -11.96 6.90
N SER A 46 -22.61 -12.13 7.12
CA SER A 46 -23.23 -12.11 8.45
C SER A 46 -22.76 -13.29 9.30
N SER A 47 -23.06 -13.29 10.61
CA SER A 47 -22.68 -14.42 11.48
C SER A 47 -23.36 -15.72 11.06
N LEU A 48 -24.66 -15.64 10.71
CA LEU A 48 -25.43 -16.78 10.20
C LEU A 48 -24.81 -17.30 8.90
N ARG A 49 -24.48 -16.41 7.95
CA ARG A 49 -23.85 -16.82 6.70
C ARG A 49 -22.51 -17.51 6.94
N ARG A 50 -21.68 -17.02 7.86
CA ARG A 50 -20.41 -17.69 8.22
C ARG A 50 -20.61 -19.11 8.76
N GLN A 51 -21.64 -19.33 9.59
CA GLN A 51 -21.95 -20.67 10.09
C GLN A 51 -22.44 -21.60 8.97
N GLN A 52 -23.28 -21.09 8.05
CA GLN A 52 -23.73 -21.84 6.88
C GLN A 52 -22.56 -22.25 5.98
N LEU A 53 -21.62 -21.35 5.71
CA LEU A 53 -20.46 -21.63 4.84
C LEU A 53 -19.62 -22.82 5.34
N ILE A 54 -19.47 -22.99 6.65
CA ILE A 54 -18.73 -24.13 7.23
C ILE A 54 -19.48 -25.45 6.99
N ARG A 55 -20.82 -25.42 6.99
CA ARG A 55 -21.67 -26.59 6.75
C ARG A 55 -21.80 -26.93 5.25
N GLU A 56 -21.91 -25.90 4.41
CA GLU A 56 -22.16 -26.00 2.97
C GLU A 56 -20.88 -26.22 2.17
N CYS A 57 -19.71 -25.83 2.70
CA CYS A 57 -18.42 -25.98 2.03
C CYS A 57 -17.53 -26.96 2.80
N PRO A 58 -17.48 -28.25 2.40
CA PRO A 58 -16.68 -29.27 3.09
C PRO A 58 -15.20 -28.89 3.26
N ILE A 59 -14.65 -28.14 2.30
CA ILE A 59 -13.25 -27.68 2.35
C ILE A 59 -12.96 -26.67 3.46
N LEU A 60 -14.01 -25.99 3.96
CA LEU A 60 -13.95 -25.03 5.06
C LEU A 60 -14.47 -25.64 6.38
N SER A 61 -14.86 -26.91 6.41
CA SER A 61 -15.48 -27.57 7.57
C SER A 61 -14.60 -27.54 8.83
N ASN A 62 -13.28 -27.55 8.66
CA ASN A 62 -12.28 -27.49 9.73
C ASN A 62 -11.84 -26.06 10.10
N ILE A 63 -12.53 -25.03 9.59
CA ILE A 63 -12.22 -23.62 9.89
C ILE A 63 -13.27 -23.07 10.85
N GLU A 64 -12.82 -22.46 11.95
CA GLU A 64 -13.75 -21.87 12.91
C GLU A 64 -14.45 -20.61 12.36
N PRO A 65 -15.70 -20.32 12.76
CA PRO A 65 -16.41 -19.10 12.32
C PRO A 65 -15.64 -17.80 12.62
N LYS A 66 -14.86 -17.78 13.71
CA LYS A 66 -14.00 -16.64 14.09
C LYS A 66 -12.88 -16.43 13.08
N GLN A 67 -12.30 -17.50 12.56
CA GLN A 67 -11.24 -17.43 11.57
C GLN A 67 -11.75 -16.91 10.22
N ILE A 68 -12.94 -17.35 9.80
CA ILE A 68 -13.63 -16.78 8.62
C ILE A 68 -13.83 -15.28 8.82
N LYS A 69 -14.33 -14.85 9.98
CA LYS A 69 -14.50 -13.41 10.27
C LYS A 69 -13.17 -12.64 10.12
N VAL A 70 -12.08 -13.14 10.68
CA VAL A 70 -10.75 -12.52 10.60
C VAL A 70 -10.22 -12.52 9.16
N TRP A 71 -10.39 -13.61 8.42
CA TRP A 71 -9.96 -13.71 7.03
C TRP A 71 -10.64 -12.63 6.17
N PHE A 72 -11.97 -12.47 6.28
CA PHE A 72 -12.69 -11.43 5.53
C PHE A 72 -12.28 -10.01 5.97
N GLN A 73 -12.00 -9.79 7.25
CA GLN A 73 -11.48 -8.49 7.72
C GLN A 73 -10.11 -8.18 7.12
N ASN A 74 -9.19 -9.15 7.17
CA ASN A 74 -7.85 -9.02 6.61
C ASN A 74 -7.89 -8.85 5.09
N ARG A 75 -8.77 -9.58 4.41
CA ARG A 75 -8.93 -9.49 2.96
C ARG A 75 -9.37 -8.09 2.51
N ARG A 76 -10.34 -7.49 3.21
CA ARG A 76 -10.75 -6.09 2.98
C ARG A 76 -9.63 -5.10 3.30
N CYS A 77 -8.89 -5.33 4.38
CA CYS A 77 -7.75 -4.49 4.76
C CYS A 77 -6.67 -4.51 3.66
N ARG A 78 -6.27 -5.69 3.20
CA ARG A 78 -5.30 -5.88 2.12
C ARG A 78 -5.78 -5.26 0.81
N GLU A 79 -7.06 -5.39 0.46
CA GLU A 79 -7.64 -4.73 -0.72
C GLU A 79 -7.48 -3.21 -0.65
N LYS A 80 -7.86 -2.62 0.48
CA LYS A 80 -7.75 -1.18 0.71
C LYS A 80 -6.29 -0.72 0.64
N GLN A 81 -5.37 -1.45 1.28
CA GLN A 81 -3.94 -1.16 1.23
C GLN A 81 -3.38 -1.24 -0.19
N ARG A 82 -3.75 -2.26 -0.98
CA ARG A 82 -3.33 -2.37 -2.39
C ARG A 82 -3.77 -1.17 -3.22
N LYS A 83 -5.05 -0.78 -3.12
CA LYS A 83 -5.59 0.39 -3.83
C LYS A 83 -4.86 1.67 -3.45
N GLU A 84 -4.60 1.85 -2.16
CA GLU A 84 -3.87 3.03 -1.67
C GLU A 84 -2.41 3.05 -2.12
N ALA A 85 -1.72 1.91 -2.08
CA ALA A 85 -0.36 1.79 -2.59
C ALA A 85 -0.28 2.12 -4.09
N SER A 86 -1.22 1.62 -4.90
CA SER A 86 -1.30 1.96 -6.32
C SER A 86 -1.57 3.45 -6.55
N ARG A 87 -2.43 4.07 -5.74
CA ARG A 87 -2.71 5.51 -5.80
C ARG A 87 -1.46 6.33 -5.48
N LEU A 88 -0.74 5.97 -4.42
CA LEU A 88 0.50 6.63 -4.02
C LEU A 88 1.59 6.48 -5.09
N GLN A 89 1.75 5.29 -5.67
CA GLN A 89 2.69 5.07 -6.78
C GLN A 89 2.36 5.95 -7.99
N ALA A 90 1.07 6.10 -8.34
CA ALA A 90 0.66 6.97 -9.45
C ALA A 90 1.00 8.44 -9.17
N VAL A 91 0.75 8.93 -7.96
CA VAL A 91 1.10 10.31 -7.55
C VAL A 91 2.62 10.50 -7.54
N ASN A 92 3.37 9.53 -7.02
CA ASN A 92 4.82 9.60 -6.95
C ASN A 92 5.44 9.70 -8.36
N ARG A 93 4.96 8.90 -9.32
CA ARG A 93 5.40 9.00 -10.73
C ARG A 93 5.20 10.39 -11.31
N LYS A 94 4.03 11.01 -11.05
CA LYS A 94 3.75 12.39 -11.50
C LYS A 94 4.70 13.40 -10.85
N LEU A 95 4.92 13.28 -9.55
CA LEU A 95 5.83 14.15 -8.81
C LEU A 95 7.27 14.02 -9.33
N THR A 96 7.74 12.80 -9.58
CA THR A 96 9.08 12.55 -10.16
C THR A 96 9.21 13.20 -11.53
N ALA A 97 8.20 13.08 -12.41
CA ALA A 97 8.21 13.72 -13.72
C ALA A 97 8.23 15.26 -13.61
N MET A 98 7.41 15.83 -12.72
CA MET A 98 7.40 17.29 -12.49
C MET A 98 8.73 17.79 -11.92
N ASN A 99 9.31 17.08 -10.94
CA ASN A 99 10.61 17.44 -10.37
C ASN A 99 11.70 17.43 -11.43
N LYS A 100 11.67 16.48 -12.37
CA LYS A 100 12.61 16.45 -13.50
C LYS A 100 12.51 17.71 -14.36
N LEU A 101 11.30 18.08 -14.78
CA LEU A 101 11.07 19.30 -15.58
C LEU A 101 11.51 20.57 -14.84
N LEU A 102 11.25 20.64 -13.53
CA LEU A 102 11.68 21.77 -12.71
C LEU A 102 13.21 21.87 -12.62
N MET A 103 13.91 20.75 -12.49
CA MET A 103 15.37 20.72 -12.52
C MET A 103 15.93 21.18 -13.87
N GLU A 104 15.32 20.73 -14.98
CA GLU A 104 15.71 21.14 -16.33
C GLU A 104 15.51 22.65 -16.54
N GLU A 105 14.39 23.22 -16.07
CA GLU A 105 14.18 24.67 -16.11
C GLU A 105 15.14 25.45 -15.21
N ASN A 106 15.46 24.92 -14.03
CA ASN A 106 16.41 25.56 -13.14
C ASN A 106 17.79 25.65 -13.80
N ASP A 107 18.27 24.57 -14.41
CA ASP A 107 19.52 24.55 -15.18
C ASP A 107 19.49 25.56 -16.35
N ARG A 108 18.37 25.62 -17.09
CA ARG A 108 18.21 26.58 -18.18
C ARG A 108 18.29 28.03 -17.68
N LEU A 109 17.60 28.35 -16.59
CA LEU A 109 17.61 29.68 -15.99
C LEU A 109 18.99 30.04 -15.44
N GLN A 110 19.69 29.10 -14.79
CA GLN A 110 21.06 29.31 -14.33
C GLN A 110 22.02 29.65 -15.47
N LYS A 111 21.88 28.98 -16.63
CA LYS A 111 22.66 29.30 -17.84
C LYS A 111 22.35 30.70 -18.37
N GLN A 112 21.07 31.08 -18.43
CA GLN A 112 20.68 32.43 -18.86
C GLN A 112 21.21 33.52 -17.93
N VAL A 113 21.12 33.33 -16.62
CA VAL A 113 21.68 34.26 -15.63
C VAL A 113 23.19 34.39 -15.82
N SER A 114 23.88 33.27 -15.99
CA SER A 114 25.34 33.27 -16.20
C SER A 114 25.74 34.05 -17.46
N GLN A 115 25.00 33.86 -18.56
CA GLN A 115 25.19 34.59 -19.80
C GLN A 115 24.97 36.10 -19.62
N LEU A 116 23.85 36.50 -19.00
CA LEU A 116 23.55 37.91 -18.77
C LEU A 116 24.57 38.57 -17.85
N VAL A 117 25.06 37.88 -16.82
CA VAL A 117 26.12 38.38 -15.93
C VAL A 117 27.42 38.61 -16.72
N TYR A 118 27.79 37.68 -17.59
CA TYR A 118 28.96 37.81 -18.46
C TYR A 118 28.82 39.00 -19.43
N GLU A 119 27.70 39.11 -20.15
CA GLU A 119 27.42 40.20 -21.08
C GLU A 119 27.42 41.56 -20.39
N ASN A 120 26.77 41.68 -19.23
CA ASN A 120 26.78 42.92 -18.44
C ASN A 120 28.19 43.31 -18.00
N GLY A 121 29.01 42.34 -17.59
CA GLY A 121 30.42 42.60 -17.26
C GLY A 121 31.19 43.14 -18.47
N TYR A 122 31.00 42.53 -19.63
CA TYR A 122 31.60 42.95 -20.89
C TYR A 122 31.20 44.38 -21.28
N PHE A 123 29.90 44.70 -21.25
CA PHE A 123 29.42 46.05 -21.60
C PHE A 123 30.00 47.11 -20.67
N ARG A 124 30.00 46.89 -19.35
CA ARG A 124 30.54 47.86 -18.38
C ARG A 124 32.01 48.18 -18.65
N GLN A 125 32.83 47.19 -19.00
CA GLN A 125 34.24 47.39 -19.35
C GLN A 125 34.43 48.21 -20.63
N HIS A 126 33.57 48.02 -21.64
CA HIS A 126 33.71 48.71 -22.92
C HIS A 126 33.14 50.12 -22.93
N THR A 127 32.17 50.43 -22.07
CA THR A 127 31.61 51.79 -21.91
C THR A 127 32.45 52.71 -21.02
N GLN A 128 33.51 52.20 -20.38
CA GLN A 128 34.34 52.96 -19.45
C GLN A 128 35.70 53.40 -20.05
N ASN A 129 35.90 53.19 -21.35
CA ASN A 129 36.96 53.76 -22.19
C ASN A 129 36.39 54.85 -23.11
#